data_AF-A0A2G5SMY3-F1
#
_entry.id   AF-A0A2G5SMY3-F1
#
_cell.length_a   1.000
_cell.length_b   1.000
_cell.length_c   1.000
_cell.angle_alpha   90.00
_cell.angle_beta   90.00
_cell.angle_gamma   90.00
#
_symmetry.space_group_name_H-M   'P 1'
#
loop_
_entity.id
_entity.type
_entity.pdbx_description
1 polymer ?
#
loop_
_entity_poly.entity_id
_entity_poly.type
_entity_poly.pdbx_seq_one_letter_code
_entity_poly.pdbx_strand_id
1 'polypeptide(L)'
;MNVTSELYDGLMEQAEENIAKQLAEQSKNCEDRKETSVTQIHLDATRTFTSLGMFQKDGPYYDHLLKLLSAYAILRPDIGYVQSMTFIAAVLLIQMEPYPAFMTFANLLDRPLQSAFFGLKQPQMTEYFIAYDRYLEQELPALHQHLDKLDVRPDLYLIEWTFAMYAKSLPLDVTCRIWDVYFRDGEEFLFKAALGILRMYESKLLNMDFDDCVEFLTRLPDTLTGAELFRNIEPFMRPYNGESARSKKRFSQIFQEIDERINPGGTTARTQITHNVQELKMSKSLSGFIKDLLSSPSN
;
A
#
# COMPACT_ATOMS: atom_id res chain seq x y z
N MET A 1 -9.01 -6.23 -14.57
CA MET A 1 -10.14 -7.17 -14.60
C MET A 1 -11.39 -6.57 -15.25
N ASN A 2 -12.08 -7.32 -16.11
CA ASN A 2 -13.35 -6.89 -16.72
C ASN A 2 -14.53 -7.49 -15.91
N VAL A 3 -15.00 -6.76 -14.89
CA VAL A 3 -16.15 -7.19 -14.07
C VAL A 3 -17.42 -6.60 -14.66
N THR A 4 -18.31 -7.46 -15.17
CA THR A 4 -19.61 -7.03 -15.70
C THR A 4 -20.59 -6.72 -14.57
N SER A 5 -21.67 -5.99 -14.86
CA SER A 5 -22.75 -5.76 -13.87
C SER A 5 -23.33 -7.08 -13.37
N GLU A 6 -23.56 -8.04 -14.27
CA GLU A 6 -24.09 -9.37 -13.91
C GLU A 6 -23.16 -10.13 -12.96
N LEU A 7 -21.85 -10.08 -13.19
CA LEU A 7 -20.87 -10.70 -12.29
C LEU A 7 -20.86 -9.99 -10.93
N TYR A 8 -20.92 -8.66 -10.92
CA TYR A 8 -20.99 -7.87 -9.70
C TYR A 8 -22.23 -8.21 -8.87
N ASP A 9 -23.41 -8.28 -9.49
CA ASP A 9 -24.67 -8.58 -8.81
C ASP A 9 -24.60 -9.98 -8.15
N GLY A 10 -24.11 -10.97 -8.88
CA GLY A 10 -23.91 -12.32 -8.34
C GLY A 10 -22.89 -12.39 -7.20
N LEU A 11 -21.82 -11.59 -7.25
CA LEU A 11 -20.84 -11.50 -6.17
C LEU A 11 -21.43 -10.82 -4.92
N MET A 12 -22.29 -9.80 -5.11
CA MET A 12 -22.95 -9.10 -4.01
C MET A 12 -23.95 -10.00 -3.30
N GLU A 13 -24.76 -10.77 -4.04
CA GLU A 13 -25.69 -11.75 -3.47
C GLU A 13 -24.93 -12.80 -2.63
N GLN A 14 -23.86 -13.37 -3.18
CA GLN A 14 -23.03 -14.33 -2.45
C GLN A 14 -22.34 -13.72 -1.22
N ALA A 15 -21.89 -12.47 -1.31
CA ALA A 15 -21.30 -11.74 -0.19
C ALA A 15 -22.32 -11.56 0.94
N GLU A 16 -23.54 -11.12 0.63
CA GLU A 16 -24.62 -10.94 1.60
C GLU A 16 -24.97 -12.25 2.31
N GLU A 17 -25.11 -13.35 1.56
CA GLU A 17 -25.35 -14.67 2.15
C GLU A 17 -24.21 -15.09 3.09
N ASN A 18 -22.95 -14.89 2.67
CA ASN A 18 -21.78 -15.28 3.45
C ASN A 18 -21.66 -14.44 4.73
N ILE A 19 -21.93 -13.14 4.66
CA ILE A 19 -21.97 -12.25 5.82
C ILE A 19 -23.06 -12.74 6.79
N ALA A 20 -24.28 -12.99 6.31
CA ALA A 20 -25.39 -13.43 7.14
C ALA A 20 -25.11 -14.78 7.84
N LYS A 21 -24.54 -15.76 7.11
CA LYS A 21 -24.14 -17.05 7.65
C LYS A 21 -23.11 -16.88 8.78
N GLN A 22 -22.08 -16.08 8.55
CA GLN A 22 -21.00 -15.88 9.53
C GLN A 22 -21.45 -15.12 10.78
N LEU A 23 -22.31 -14.10 10.64
CA LEU A 23 -22.90 -13.40 11.78
C LEU A 23 -23.82 -14.32 12.63
N ALA A 24 -24.56 -15.22 11.98
CA ALA A 24 -25.40 -16.20 12.66
C ALA A 24 -24.58 -17.27 13.41
N GLU A 25 -23.43 -17.68 12.86
CA GLU A 25 -22.49 -18.62 13.47
C GLU A 25 -21.74 -18.00 14.66
N GLN A 26 -21.31 -16.74 14.55
CA GLN A 26 -20.70 -15.98 15.65
C GLN A 26 -21.61 -15.87 16.88
N SER A 27 -22.93 -15.84 16.67
CA SER A 27 -23.92 -15.79 17.75
C SER A 27 -24.11 -17.14 18.46
N LYS A 28 -23.60 -18.25 17.90
CA LYS A 28 -23.86 -19.62 18.38
C LYS A 28 -22.64 -20.32 19.03
N ASN A 29 -21.40 -19.94 18.68
CA ASN A 29 -20.19 -20.62 19.16
C ASN A 29 -19.24 -19.64 19.88
N CYS A 30 -19.03 -19.85 21.19
CA CYS A 30 -18.17 -18.99 22.03
C CYS A 30 -16.70 -19.46 22.10
N GLU A 31 -16.42 -20.75 21.84
CA GLU A 31 -15.15 -21.37 22.26
C GLU A 31 -14.14 -21.69 21.15
N ASP A 32 -14.51 -21.60 19.86
CA ASP A 32 -13.56 -21.75 18.73
C ASP A 32 -13.91 -20.78 17.60
N ARG A 33 -13.56 -19.50 17.79
CA ARG A 33 -13.72 -18.47 16.74
C ARG A 33 -12.64 -18.65 15.69
N LYS A 34 -12.92 -19.39 14.61
CA LYS A 34 -12.11 -19.31 13.39
C LYS A 34 -12.20 -17.89 12.85
N GLU A 35 -11.05 -17.26 12.67
CA GLU A 35 -10.95 -15.92 12.10
C GLU A 35 -11.37 -15.97 10.62
N THR A 36 -12.52 -15.38 10.32
CA THR A 36 -13.04 -15.28 8.95
C THR A 36 -12.71 -13.93 8.35
N SER A 37 -12.70 -13.83 7.00
CA SER A 37 -12.54 -12.56 6.30
C SER A 37 -13.52 -11.48 6.80
N VAL A 38 -14.79 -11.85 7.05
CA VAL A 38 -15.81 -10.92 7.58
C VAL A 38 -15.43 -10.42 8.98
N THR A 39 -14.92 -11.30 9.85
CA THR A 39 -14.45 -10.92 11.20
C THR A 39 -13.29 -9.92 11.13
N GLN A 40 -12.34 -10.15 10.22
CA GLN A 40 -11.21 -9.23 10.00
C GLN A 40 -11.65 -7.90 9.40
N ILE A 41 -12.60 -7.92 8.44
CA ILE A 41 -13.19 -6.70 7.88
C ILE A 41 -13.85 -5.87 8.98
N HIS A 42 -14.62 -6.51 9.87
CA HIS A 42 -15.23 -5.82 11.01
C HIS A 42 -14.20 -5.15 11.90
N LEU A 43 -13.13 -5.87 12.25
CA LEU A 43 -12.04 -5.33 13.07
C LEU A 43 -11.38 -4.12 12.39
N ASP A 44 -11.07 -4.22 11.10
CA ASP A 44 -10.45 -3.13 10.34
C ASP A 44 -11.38 -1.92 10.17
N ALA A 45 -12.68 -2.16 10.01
CA ALA A 45 -13.68 -1.10 9.95
C ALA A 45 -13.69 -0.26 11.24
N THR A 46 -13.45 -0.86 12.43
CA THR A 46 -13.39 -0.10 13.70
C THR A 46 -12.25 0.92 13.76
N ARG A 47 -11.20 0.74 12.96
CA ARG A 47 -10.00 1.59 12.92
C ARG A 47 -9.84 2.39 11.62
N THR A 48 -10.76 2.26 10.67
CA THR A 48 -10.69 2.96 9.37
C THR A 48 -11.35 4.32 9.43
N PHE A 49 -10.56 5.39 9.26
CA PHE A 49 -11.03 6.79 9.27
C PHE A 49 -12.00 7.10 10.42
N THR A 50 -11.64 6.73 11.64
CA THR A 50 -12.51 6.78 12.83
C THR A 50 -13.07 8.17 13.12
N SER A 51 -12.32 9.23 12.82
CA SER A 51 -12.76 10.62 12.96
C SER A 51 -13.98 10.98 12.09
N LEU A 52 -14.27 10.21 11.04
CA LEU A 52 -15.40 10.43 10.15
C LEU A 52 -16.68 9.72 10.62
N GLY A 53 -16.57 8.66 11.42
CA GLY A 53 -17.73 7.88 11.90
C GLY A 53 -18.55 7.19 10.81
N MET A 54 -18.02 7.08 9.59
CA MET A 54 -18.77 6.61 8.41
C MET A 54 -18.76 5.09 8.22
N PHE A 55 -17.66 4.46 8.64
CA PHE A 55 -17.34 3.06 8.34
C PHE A 55 -17.37 2.16 9.55
N GLN A 56 -17.56 2.71 10.75
CA GLN A 56 -17.77 1.92 11.95
C GLN A 56 -19.18 1.32 11.93
N LYS A 57 -19.45 0.34 12.79
CA LYS A 57 -20.79 -0.23 12.93
C LYS A 57 -21.82 0.88 13.15
N ASP A 58 -22.98 0.75 12.51
CA ASP A 58 -24.07 1.74 12.45
C ASP A 58 -23.76 2.99 11.61
N GLY A 59 -22.57 3.10 11.03
CA GLY A 59 -22.20 4.14 10.07
C GLY A 59 -22.83 3.91 8.68
N PRO A 60 -23.11 4.98 7.92
CA PRO A 60 -23.84 4.90 6.64
C PRO A 60 -23.14 4.07 5.56
N TYR A 61 -21.81 3.93 5.62
CA TYR A 61 -21.02 3.17 4.64
C TYR A 61 -20.59 1.79 5.13
N TYR A 62 -20.92 1.41 6.36
CA TYR A 62 -20.49 0.15 6.96
C TYR A 62 -20.89 -1.07 6.13
N ASP A 63 -22.18 -1.18 5.77
CA ASP A 63 -22.67 -2.32 4.99
C ASP A 63 -22.07 -2.35 3.59
N HIS A 64 -21.91 -1.18 2.95
CA HIS A 64 -21.28 -1.06 1.64
C HIS A 64 -19.83 -1.53 1.66
N LEU A 65 -19.08 -1.14 2.69
CA LEU A 65 -17.70 -1.57 2.91
C LEU A 65 -17.59 -3.07 3.09
N LEU A 66 -18.45 -3.64 3.95
CA LEU A 66 -18.48 -5.06 4.25
C LEU A 66 -18.80 -5.89 3.01
N LYS A 67 -19.81 -5.49 2.23
CA LYS A 67 -20.21 -6.15 0.98
C LYS A 67 -19.11 -6.06 -0.07
N LEU A 68 -18.53 -4.87 -0.29
CA LEU A 68 -17.45 -4.66 -1.27
C LEU A 68 -16.26 -5.59 -0.99
N LEU A 69 -15.77 -5.60 0.25
CA LEU A 69 -14.60 -6.40 0.64
C LEU A 69 -14.91 -7.90 0.64
N SER A 70 -16.10 -8.30 1.08
CA SER A 70 -16.53 -9.71 1.06
C SER A 70 -16.70 -10.22 -0.38
N ALA A 71 -17.30 -9.43 -1.26
CA ALA A 71 -17.41 -9.74 -2.69
C ALA A 71 -16.03 -9.85 -3.35
N TYR A 72 -15.08 -9.00 -2.96
CA TYR A 72 -13.72 -9.09 -3.49
C TYR A 72 -13.02 -10.37 -3.04
N ALA A 73 -13.17 -10.77 -1.77
CA ALA A 73 -12.62 -12.03 -1.27
C ALA A 73 -13.21 -13.25 -1.99
N ILE A 74 -14.44 -13.17 -2.48
CA ILE A 74 -15.07 -14.21 -3.33
C ILE A 74 -14.50 -14.16 -4.75
N LEU A 75 -14.34 -12.96 -5.33
CA LEU A 75 -13.79 -12.78 -6.67
C LEU A 75 -12.33 -13.24 -6.78
N ARG A 76 -11.53 -13.00 -5.74
CA ARG A 76 -10.10 -13.33 -5.66
C ARG A 76 -9.81 -14.21 -4.45
N PRO A 77 -10.24 -15.47 -4.43
CA PRO A 77 -10.03 -16.37 -3.29
C PRO A 77 -8.56 -16.71 -3.08
N ASP A 78 -7.71 -16.50 -4.09
CA ASP A 78 -6.25 -16.63 -4.01
C ASP A 78 -5.59 -15.55 -3.14
N ILE A 79 -6.23 -14.39 -2.99
CA ILE A 79 -5.78 -13.29 -2.11
C ILE A 79 -6.66 -13.23 -0.85
N GLY A 80 -7.98 -13.37 -1.01
CA GLY A 80 -8.96 -13.18 0.05
C GLY A 80 -9.04 -11.73 0.52
N TYR A 81 -9.34 -11.57 1.82
CA TYR A 81 -9.24 -10.28 2.50
C TYR A 81 -7.86 -10.16 3.14
N VAL A 82 -7.19 -9.04 2.93
CA VAL A 82 -5.93 -8.71 3.60
C VAL A 82 -6.13 -7.41 4.38
N GLN A 83 -5.60 -7.37 5.59
CA GLN A 83 -5.63 -6.18 6.43
C GLN A 83 -5.16 -4.94 5.64
N SER A 84 -5.77 -3.78 5.88
CA SER A 84 -5.55 -2.52 5.16
C SER A 84 -6.30 -2.35 3.83
N MET A 85 -6.88 -3.40 3.26
CA MET A 85 -7.79 -3.27 2.11
C MET A 85 -8.99 -2.36 2.43
N THR A 86 -9.42 -2.35 3.70
CA THR A 86 -10.53 -1.51 4.18
C THR A 86 -10.27 -0.02 3.94
N PHE A 87 -9.04 0.48 4.07
CA PHE A 87 -8.73 1.89 3.80
C PHE A 87 -8.90 2.24 2.31
N ILE A 88 -8.45 1.37 1.41
CA ILE A 88 -8.60 1.58 -0.05
C ILE A 88 -10.08 1.57 -0.43
N ALA A 89 -10.84 0.58 0.05
CA ALA A 89 -12.27 0.48 -0.22
C ALA A 89 -13.06 1.68 0.33
N ALA A 90 -12.71 2.15 1.53
CA ALA A 90 -13.32 3.31 2.17
C ALA A 90 -13.12 4.60 1.34
N VAL A 91 -11.89 4.87 0.88
CA VAL A 91 -11.63 6.03 0.02
C VAL A 91 -12.49 5.98 -1.25
N LEU A 92 -12.59 4.81 -1.89
CA LEU A 92 -13.40 4.66 -3.11
C LEU A 92 -14.90 4.88 -2.84
N LEU A 93 -15.44 4.27 -1.77
CA LEU A 93 -16.86 4.38 -1.44
C LEU A 93 -17.32 5.80 -1.08
N ILE A 94 -16.40 6.66 -0.58
CA ILE A 94 -16.70 8.08 -0.37
C ILE A 94 -16.83 8.83 -1.70
N GLN A 95 -16.10 8.41 -2.73
CA GLN A 95 -15.96 9.16 -3.98
C GLN A 95 -16.89 8.69 -5.10
N MET A 96 -17.41 7.46 -5.01
CA MET A 96 -18.26 6.90 -6.06
C MET A 96 -19.26 5.87 -5.53
N GLU A 97 -20.28 5.60 -6.34
CA GLU A 97 -21.31 4.60 -6.05
C GLU A 97 -20.73 3.17 -5.88
N PRO A 98 -21.44 2.25 -5.21
CA PRO A 98 -20.91 0.93 -4.86
C PRO A 98 -20.37 0.09 -6.03
N TYR A 99 -21.05 0.10 -7.19
CA TYR A 99 -20.61 -0.66 -8.37
C TYR A 99 -19.29 -0.14 -8.95
N PRO A 100 -19.14 1.14 -9.32
CA PRO A 100 -17.86 1.67 -9.78
C PRO A 100 -16.76 1.62 -8.71
N ALA A 101 -17.11 1.71 -7.41
CA ALA A 101 -16.15 1.55 -6.31
C ALA A 101 -15.56 0.13 -6.31
N PHE A 102 -16.40 -0.90 -6.40
CA PHE A 102 -15.94 -2.28 -6.49
C PHE A 102 -15.08 -2.54 -7.73
N MET A 103 -15.53 -2.05 -8.89
CA MET A 103 -14.80 -2.14 -10.15
C MET A 103 -13.40 -1.53 -10.03
N THR A 104 -13.34 -0.32 -9.50
CA THR A 104 -12.08 0.42 -9.32
C THR A 104 -11.19 -0.30 -8.33
N PHE A 105 -11.73 -0.75 -7.19
CA PHE A 105 -11.02 -1.49 -6.16
C PHE A 105 -10.38 -2.77 -6.73
N ALA A 106 -11.17 -3.60 -7.42
CA ALA A 106 -10.69 -4.84 -8.01
C ALA A 106 -9.58 -4.59 -9.05
N ASN A 107 -9.75 -3.59 -9.92
CA ASN A 107 -8.74 -3.23 -10.91
C ASN A 107 -7.48 -2.61 -10.28
N LEU A 108 -7.63 -1.86 -9.19
CA LEU A 108 -6.52 -1.23 -8.48
C LEU A 108 -5.64 -2.28 -7.83
N LEU A 109 -6.24 -3.30 -7.19
CA LEU A 109 -5.50 -4.39 -6.56
C LEU A 109 -4.84 -5.35 -7.57
N ASP A 110 -5.26 -5.31 -8.84
CA ASP A 110 -4.67 -6.07 -9.94
C ASP A 110 -3.46 -5.36 -10.58
N ARG A 111 -3.20 -4.09 -10.22
CA ARG A 111 -2.03 -3.34 -10.72
C ARG A 111 -0.72 -3.97 -10.25
N PRO A 112 0.40 -3.79 -10.98
CA PRO A 112 1.67 -4.44 -10.67
C PRO A 112 2.13 -4.26 -9.22
N LEU A 113 2.16 -3.02 -8.73
CA LEU A 113 2.54 -2.72 -7.35
C LEU A 113 1.61 -3.37 -6.33
N GLN A 114 0.29 -3.14 -6.43
CA GLN A 114 -0.67 -3.66 -5.46
C GLN A 114 -0.71 -5.20 -5.47
N SER A 115 -0.68 -5.84 -6.64
CA SER A 115 -0.70 -7.30 -6.71
C SER A 115 0.62 -7.93 -6.24
N ALA A 116 1.75 -7.22 -6.33
CA ALA A 116 3.00 -7.66 -5.72
C ALA A 116 2.89 -7.65 -4.19
N PHE A 117 2.35 -6.58 -3.62
CA PHE A 117 2.28 -6.40 -2.18
C PHE A 117 1.16 -7.24 -1.54
N PHE A 118 -0.09 -7.16 -2.01
CA PHE A 118 -1.20 -7.95 -1.46
C PHE A 118 -1.08 -9.45 -1.78
N GLY A 119 -0.40 -9.79 -2.88
CA GLY A 119 -0.06 -11.18 -3.20
C GLY A 119 1.21 -11.69 -2.51
N LEU A 120 1.84 -10.88 -1.64
CA LEU A 120 3.09 -11.20 -0.93
C LEU A 120 4.20 -11.75 -1.84
N LYS A 121 4.29 -11.19 -3.05
CA LYS A 121 5.26 -11.60 -4.07
C LYS A 121 6.62 -10.96 -3.74
N GLN A 122 7.32 -11.56 -2.77
CA GLN A 122 8.57 -11.04 -2.20
C GLN A 122 9.61 -10.59 -3.24
N PRO A 123 9.86 -11.32 -4.36
CA PRO A 123 10.77 -10.83 -5.40
C PRO A 123 10.38 -9.47 -5.97
N GLN A 124 9.12 -9.32 -6.38
CA GLN A 124 8.59 -8.08 -6.96
C GLN A 124 8.60 -6.95 -5.94
N MET A 125 8.23 -7.23 -4.70
CA MET A 125 8.32 -6.23 -3.62
C MET A 125 9.76 -5.75 -3.44
N THR A 126 10.73 -6.68 -3.48
CA THR A 126 12.16 -6.35 -3.35
C THR A 126 12.64 -5.49 -4.52
N GLU A 127 12.22 -5.79 -5.76
CA GLU A 127 12.50 -4.96 -6.94
C GLU A 127 12.05 -3.51 -6.73
N TYR A 128 10.83 -3.29 -6.19
CA TYR A 128 10.32 -1.96 -5.87
C TYR A 128 11.16 -1.26 -4.80
N PHE A 129 11.58 -1.96 -3.74
CA PHE A 129 12.41 -1.37 -2.69
C PHE A 129 13.81 -0.98 -3.20
N ILE A 130 14.46 -1.83 -3.99
CA ILE A 130 15.77 -1.50 -4.60
C ILE A 130 15.62 -0.31 -5.56
N ALA A 131 14.54 -0.29 -6.35
CA ALA A 131 14.29 0.82 -7.27
C ALA A 131 14.08 2.13 -6.53
N TYR A 132 13.34 2.08 -5.42
CA TYR A 132 13.12 3.25 -4.60
C TYR A 132 14.39 3.72 -3.89
N ASP A 133 15.22 2.79 -3.37
CA ASP A 133 16.49 3.13 -2.74
C ASP A 133 17.40 3.91 -3.70
N ARG A 134 17.56 3.43 -4.94
CA ARG A 134 18.33 4.13 -5.98
C ARG A 134 17.69 5.46 -6.39
N TYR A 135 16.36 5.54 -6.37
CA TYR A 135 15.66 6.79 -6.67
C TYR A 135 15.87 7.82 -5.56
N LEU A 136 15.89 7.39 -4.30
CA LEU A 136 16.20 8.21 -3.14
C LEU A 136 17.66 8.70 -3.17
N GLU A 137 18.63 7.82 -3.47
CA GLU A 137 20.04 8.19 -3.65
C GLU A 137 20.21 9.30 -4.68
N GLN A 138 19.50 9.21 -5.81
CA GLN A 138 19.57 10.20 -6.89
C GLN A 138 18.95 11.56 -6.52
N GLU A 139 17.83 11.55 -5.79
CA GLU A 139 17.03 12.75 -5.54
C GLU A 139 17.35 13.45 -4.22
N LEU A 140 17.70 12.71 -3.17
CA LEU A 140 18.05 13.23 -1.85
C LEU A 140 19.34 12.55 -1.32
N PRO A 141 20.51 12.75 -1.96
CA PRO A 141 21.73 11.99 -1.68
C PRO A 141 22.25 12.16 -0.25
N ALA A 142 22.09 13.35 0.35
CA ALA A 142 22.51 13.59 1.73
C ALA A 142 21.67 12.79 2.73
N LEU A 143 20.34 12.78 2.53
CA LEU A 143 19.42 12.00 3.35
C LEU A 143 19.62 10.50 3.13
N HIS A 144 19.76 10.05 1.88
CA HIS A 144 20.05 8.66 1.55
C HIS A 144 21.30 8.17 2.29
N GLN A 145 22.40 8.91 2.21
CA GLN A 145 23.65 8.54 2.89
C GLN A 145 23.48 8.47 4.43
N HIS A 146 22.66 9.35 5.01
CA HIS A 146 22.37 9.31 6.44
C HIS A 146 21.57 8.07 6.83
N LEU A 147 20.48 7.80 6.11
CA LEU A 147 19.63 6.62 6.36
C LEU A 147 20.39 5.30 6.14
N ASP A 148 21.23 5.22 5.10
CA ASP A 148 22.08 4.04 4.83
C ASP A 148 23.08 3.78 5.96
N LYS A 149 23.73 4.84 6.50
CA LYS A 149 24.61 4.71 7.67
C LYS A 149 23.89 4.20 8.91
N LEU A 150 22.61 4.52 9.06
CA LEU A 150 21.77 4.05 10.16
C LEU A 150 21.14 2.69 9.90
N ASP A 151 21.28 2.10 8.69
CA ASP A 151 20.55 0.91 8.24
C ASP A 151 19.01 1.10 8.21
N VAL A 152 18.55 2.34 8.02
CA VAL A 152 17.12 2.66 7.81
C VAL A 152 16.76 2.43 6.34
N ARG A 153 16.45 1.18 6.03
CA ARG A 153 16.15 0.71 4.68
C ARG A 153 14.70 1.01 4.25
N PRO A 154 14.39 1.21 2.95
CA PRO A 154 13.04 1.54 2.49
C PRO A 154 11.93 0.57 2.88
N ASP A 155 12.22 -0.72 3.03
CA ASP A 155 11.23 -1.72 3.47
C ASP A 155 10.64 -1.44 4.85
N LEU A 156 11.33 -0.66 5.70
CA LEU A 156 10.86 -0.30 7.04
C LEU A 156 9.71 0.71 7.04
N TYR A 157 9.60 1.56 6.01
CA TYR A 157 8.62 2.66 5.99
C TYR A 157 7.83 2.75 4.69
N LEU A 158 8.42 2.41 3.54
CA LEU A 158 7.77 2.58 2.25
C LEU A 158 6.57 1.65 2.11
N ILE A 159 6.61 0.47 2.75
CA ILE A 159 5.48 -0.45 2.75
C ILE A 159 4.28 0.12 3.48
N GLU A 160 4.46 0.76 4.64
CA GLU A 160 3.37 1.42 5.37
C GLU A 160 2.63 2.42 4.48
N TRP A 161 3.39 3.17 3.68
CA TRP A 161 2.86 4.19 2.80
C TRP A 161 2.22 3.62 1.54
N THR A 162 2.90 2.73 0.83
CA THR A 162 2.47 2.30 -0.51
C THR A 162 1.46 1.16 -0.48
N PHE A 163 1.44 0.33 0.58
CA PHE A 163 0.57 -0.84 0.71
C PHE A 163 -0.91 -0.47 0.62
N ALA A 164 -1.33 0.53 1.42
CA ALA A 164 -2.67 1.10 1.39
C ALA A 164 -2.75 2.40 0.57
N MET A 165 -1.77 2.65 -0.31
CA MET A 165 -1.69 3.87 -1.13
C MET A 165 -1.92 5.15 -0.32
N TYR A 166 -1.23 5.27 0.81
CA TYR A 166 -1.27 6.36 1.79
C TYR A 166 -2.55 6.49 2.61
N ALA A 167 -3.61 5.74 2.28
CA ALA A 167 -4.91 5.87 2.94
C ALA A 167 -4.91 5.49 4.43
N LYS A 168 -3.95 4.66 4.86
CA LYS A 168 -3.71 4.33 6.28
C LYS A 168 -2.79 5.34 6.97
N SER A 169 -1.87 5.95 6.23
CA SER A 169 -0.73 6.70 6.80
C SER A 169 -0.91 8.21 6.79
N LEU A 170 -1.82 8.74 5.98
CA LEU A 170 -2.04 10.17 5.80
C LEU A 170 -3.51 10.55 5.99
N PRO A 171 -3.79 11.83 6.34
CA PRO A 171 -5.15 12.35 6.33
C PRO A 171 -5.88 12.10 4.99
N LEU A 172 -7.20 11.93 5.06
CA LEU A 172 -8.01 11.54 3.90
C LEU A 172 -7.91 12.55 2.74
N ASP A 173 -7.94 13.84 3.03
CA ASP A 173 -7.84 14.90 2.03
C ASP A 173 -6.48 14.88 1.29
N VAL A 174 -5.40 14.62 2.02
CA VAL A 174 -4.06 14.43 1.45
C VAL A 174 -4.01 13.18 0.58
N THR A 175 -4.57 12.07 1.09
CA THR A 175 -4.66 10.80 0.36
C THR A 175 -5.41 10.97 -0.96
N CYS A 176 -6.58 11.60 -0.94
CA CYS A 176 -7.36 11.86 -2.15
C CYS A 176 -6.56 12.67 -3.18
N ARG A 177 -5.83 13.70 -2.75
CA ARG A 177 -4.99 14.50 -3.65
C ARG A 177 -3.85 13.69 -4.26
N ILE A 178 -3.26 12.75 -3.50
CA ILE A 178 -2.27 11.81 -4.03
C ILE A 178 -2.92 10.91 -5.08
N TRP A 179 -4.12 10.41 -4.80
CA TRP A 179 -4.86 9.51 -5.70
C TRP A 179 -5.25 10.21 -7.01
N ASP A 180 -5.64 11.47 -6.98
CA ASP A 180 -5.94 12.26 -8.19
C ASP A 180 -4.76 12.23 -9.18
N VAL A 181 -3.55 12.41 -8.67
CA VAL A 181 -2.35 12.39 -9.51
C VAL A 181 -1.90 10.97 -9.84
N TYR A 182 -2.08 10.01 -8.94
CA TYR A 182 -1.86 8.59 -9.24
C TYR A 182 -2.73 8.11 -10.41
N PHE A 183 -4.02 8.46 -10.43
CA PHE A 183 -4.89 8.07 -11.55
C PHE A 183 -4.52 8.75 -12.87
N ARG A 184 -3.90 9.94 -12.80
CA ARG A 184 -3.41 10.67 -13.98
C ARG A 184 -2.06 10.14 -14.50
N ASP A 185 -1.09 9.96 -13.59
CA ASP A 185 0.33 9.77 -13.92
C ASP A 185 0.83 8.33 -13.65
N GLY A 186 0.05 7.50 -12.96
CA GLY A 186 0.37 6.11 -12.65
C GLY A 186 1.12 5.91 -11.34
N GLU A 187 1.55 4.65 -11.11
CA GLU A 187 2.15 4.20 -9.83
C GLU A 187 3.47 4.89 -9.46
N GLU A 188 4.22 5.40 -10.44
CA GLU A 188 5.42 6.20 -10.20
C GLU A 188 5.13 7.38 -9.25
N PHE A 189 3.93 7.95 -9.29
CA PHE A 189 3.58 9.07 -8.44
C PHE A 189 3.57 8.70 -6.94
N LEU A 190 3.27 7.45 -6.59
CA LEU A 190 3.34 7.00 -5.18
C LEU A 190 4.76 7.11 -4.64
N PHE A 191 5.78 6.85 -5.46
CA PHE A 191 7.19 6.98 -5.06
C PHE A 191 7.65 8.44 -5.03
N LYS A 192 7.11 9.30 -5.90
CA LYS A 192 7.34 10.75 -5.82
C LYS A 192 6.72 11.35 -4.56
N ALA A 193 5.54 10.88 -4.15
CA ALA A 193 4.93 11.27 -2.88
C ALA A 193 5.82 10.87 -1.69
N ALA A 194 6.39 9.66 -1.70
CA ALA A 194 7.34 9.20 -0.68
C ALA A 194 8.58 10.11 -0.60
N LEU A 195 9.19 10.46 -1.74
CA LEU A 195 10.28 11.45 -1.77
C LEU A 195 9.86 12.83 -1.26
N GLY A 196 8.64 13.25 -1.56
CA GLY A 196 8.07 14.51 -1.06
C GLY A 196 7.98 14.54 0.46
N ILE A 197 7.53 13.44 1.08
CA ILE A 197 7.48 13.28 2.54
C ILE A 197 8.90 13.34 3.13
N LEU A 198 9.84 12.58 2.56
CA LEU A 198 11.23 12.56 3.02
C LEU A 198 11.89 13.93 2.91
N ARG A 199 11.69 14.64 1.78
CA ARG A 199 12.20 16.00 1.56
C ARG A 199 11.62 16.99 2.57
N MET A 200 10.32 16.90 2.83
CA MET A 200 9.64 17.80 3.78
C MET A 200 10.20 17.68 5.20
N TYR A 201 10.62 16.47 5.59
CA TYR A 201 11.18 16.21 6.91
C TYR A 201 12.70 16.00 6.92
N GLU A 202 13.39 16.30 5.82
CA GLU A 202 14.82 16.01 5.63
C GLU A 202 15.67 16.59 6.77
N SER A 203 15.46 17.86 7.13
CA SER A 203 16.20 18.49 8.22
C SER A 203 15.97 17.81 9.58
N LYS A 204 14.79 17.24 9.83
CA LYS A 204 14.50 16.51 11.07
C LYS A 204 15.18 15.14 11.05
N LEU A 205 15.01 14.40 9.95
CA LEU A 205 15.55 13.05 9.77
C LEU A 205 17.08 13.02 9.85
N LEU A 206 17.77 14.03 9.30
CA LEU A 206 19.23 14.14 9.38
C LEU A 206 19.77 14.28 10.81
N ASN A 207 18.92 14.58 11.80
CA ASN A 207 19.29 14.72 13.21
C ASN A 207 18.76 13.57 14.09
N MET A 208 18.11 12.57 13.50
CA MET A 208 17.56 11.41 14.20
C MET A 208 18.55 10.23 14.15
N ASP A 209 18.46 9.35 15.14
CA ASP A 209 19.07 8.03 15.10
C ASP A 209 18.14 7.00 14.42
N PHE A 210 18.52 5.72 14.47
CA PHE A 210 17.77 4.63 13.83
C PHE A 210 16.34 4.51 14.39
N ASP A 211 16.19 4.44 15.71
CA ASP A 211 14.90 4.19 16.35
C ASP A 211 13.95 5.37 16.12
N ASP A 212 14.45 6.60 16.31
CA ASP A 212 13.68 7.83 16.06
C ASP A 212 13.25 7.95 14.59
N CYS A 213 14.12 7.58 13.64
CA CYS A 213 13.78 7.58 12.22
C CYS A 213 12.65 6.60 11.89
N VAL A 214 12.78 5.34 12.34
CA VAL A 214 11.80 4.29 12.05
C VAL A 214 10.46 4.63 12.69
N GLU A 215 10.47 5.08 13.95
CA GLU A 215 9.26 5.52 14.63
C GLU A 215 8.56 6.67 13.89
N PHE A 216 9.33 7.69 13.49
CA PHE A 216 8.77 8.85 12.82
C PHE A 216 8.21 8.52 11.43
N LEU A 217 8.92 7.72 10.63
CA LEU A 217 8.51 7.39 9.27
C LEU A 217 7.33 6.42 9.22
N THR A 218 7.15 5.58 10.25
CA THR A 218 5.99 4.68 10.38
C THR A 218 4.77 5.35 11.01
N ARG A 219 4.95 6.50 11.69
CA ARG A 219 3.89 7.30 12.30
C ARG A 219 4.05 8.78 11.95
N LEU A 220 3.68 9.11 10.71
CA LEU A 220 3.74 10.48 10.22
C LEU A 220 2.76 11.38 11.00
N PRO A 221 3.06 12.69 11.14
CA PRO A 221 2.15 13.62 11.80
C PRO A 221 0.81 13.78 11.08
N ASP A 222 -0.30 13.68 11.83
CA ASP A 222 -1.66 13.92 11.33
C ASP A 222 -1.91 15.38 10.88
N THR A 223 -0.99 16.30 11.22
CA THR A 223 -1.05 17.70 10.81
C THR A 223 -0.50 17.96 9.41
N LEU A 224 0.03 16.94 8.73
CA LEU A 224 0.57 17.05 7.38
C LEU A 224 -0.52 17.51 6.40
N THR A 225 -0.26 18.62 5.71
CA THR A 225 -1.21 19.17 4.73
C THR A 225 -0.83 18.81 3.30
N GLY A 226 -1.84 18.67 2.44
CA GLY A 226 -1.62 18.41 1.02
C GLY A 226 -0.87 19.56 0.33
N ALA A 227 -1.00 20.80 0.80
CA ALA A 227 -0.28 21.93 0.23
C ALA A 227 1.24 21.85 0.48
N GLU A 228 1.64 21.51 1.71
CA GLU A 228 3.05 21.37 2.07
C GLU A 228 3.69 20.16 1.41
N LEU A 229 2.97 19.02 1.39
CA LEU A 229 3.46 17.83 0.72
C LEU A 229 3.68 18.09 -0.78
N PHE A 230 2.69 18.66 -1.48
CA PHE A 230 2.82 18.89 -2.92
C PHE A 230 3.90 19.92 -3.29
N ARG A 231 4.18 20.90 -2.42
CA ARG A 231 5.33 21.80 -2.58
C ARG A 231 6.65 21.04 -2.56
N ASN A 232 6.75 20.00 -1.73
CA ASN A 232 7.94 19.16 -1.62
C ASN A 232 8.00 18.06 -2.70
N ILE A 233 6.87 17.70 -3.32
CA ILE A 233 6.83 16.79 -4.48
C ILE A 233 7.22 17.51 -5.78
N GLU A 234 6.90 18.80 -5.91
CA GLU A 234 7.07 19.58 -7.15
C GLU A 234 8.45 19.40 -7.85
N PRO A 235 9.60 19.39 -7.14
CA PRO A 235 10.90 19.20 -7.78
C PRO A 235 11.02 17.88 -8.56
N PHE A 236 10.29 16.84 -8.15
CA PHE A 236 10.32 15.50 -8.75
C PHE A 236 9.27 15.32 -9.88
N MET A 237 8.40 16.31 -10.07
CA MET A 237 7.35 16.26 -11.10
C MET A 237 7.83 16.73 -12.46
N ARG A 238 8.87 17.56 -12.51
CA ARG A 238 9.34 18.16 -13.76
C ARG A 238 10.18 17.16 -14.57
N PRO A 239 10.06 17.15 -15.91
CA PRO A 239 10.99 16.42 -16.75
C PRO A 239 12.41 16.95 -16.53
N TYR A 240 13.39 16.06 -16.49
CA TYR A 240 14.79 16.47 -16.42
C TYR A 240 15.18 17.17 -17.73
N ASN A 241 15.29 18.49 -17.72
CA ASN A 241 15.71 19.31 -18.88
C ASN A 241 17.05 20.00 -18.56
N GLY A 242 18.04 19.88 -19.46
CA GLY A 242 19.36 20.53 -19.34
C GLY A 242 20.58 19.59 -19.34
N GLU A 243 21.79 20.13 -19.23
CA GLU A 243 23.03 19.31 -19.26
C GLU A 243 23.23 18.48 -17.99
N SER A 244 22.81 18.98 -16.82
CA SER A 244 22.76 18.22 -15.55
C SER A 244 21.64 17.16 -15.50
N ALA A 245 20.67 17.23 -16.42
CA ALA A 245 19.58 16.27 -16.54
C ALA A 245 19.97 14.98 -17.27
N ARG A 246 21.12 14.95 -17.98
CA ARG A 246 21.54 13.79 -18.78
C ARG A 246 21.80 12.51 -17.97
N SER A 247 21.96 12.61 -16.65
CA SER A 247 22.26 11.45 -15.79
C SER A 247 21.09 10.98 -14.92
N LYS A 248 20.04 11.79 -14.75
CA LYS A 248 18.94 11.46 -13.84
C LYS A 248 17.87 10.62 -14.54
N LYS A 249 17.45 9.54 -13.89
CA LYS A 249 16.42 8.62 -14.39
C LYS A 249 15.12 8.80 -13.63
N ARG A 250 14.01 8.57 -14.31
CA ARG A 250 12.68 8.45 -13.70
C ARG A 250 12.60 7.13 -12.93
N PHE A 251 11.68 7.04 -11.97
CA PHE A 251 11.50 5.81 -11.21
C PHE A 251 11.21 4.63 -12.15
N SER A 252 10.35 4.81 -13.15
CA SER A 252 10.00 3.76 -14.12
C SER A 252 11.22 3.24 -14.90
N GLN A 253 12.17 4.11 -15.23
CA GLN A 253 13.42 3.72 -15.89
C GLN A 253 14.35 2.96 -14.95
N ILE A 254 14.47 3.42 -13.70
CA ILE A 254 15.26 2.73 -12.66
C ILE A 254 14.68 1.35 -12.38
N PHE A 255 13.36 1.24 -12.24
CA PHE A 255 12.65 0.00 -11.99
C PHE A 255 12.81 -0.98 -13.15
N GLN A 256 12.66 -0.53 -14.40
CA GLN A 256 12.87 -1.37 -15.58
C GLN A 256 14.30 -1.93 -15.63
N GLU A 257 15.33 -1.13 -15.32
CA GLU A 257 16.72 -1.61 -15.29
C GLU A 257 16.96 -2.66 -14.20
N ILE A 258 16.26 -2.56 -13.08
CA ILE A 258 16.34 -3.52 -11.99
C ILE A 258 15.63 -4.82 -12.38
N ASP A 259 14.44 -4.72 -12.95
CA ASP A 259 13.68 -5.86 -13.46
C ASP A 259 14.49 -6.61 -14.53
N GLU A 260 15.07 -5.92 -15.51
CA GLU A 260 15.90 -6.54 -16.56
C GLU A 260 17.16 -7.24 -15.99
N ARG A 261 17.75 -6.70 -14.92
CA ARG A 261 18.92 -7.32 -14.26
C ARG A 261 18.56 -8.54 -13.43
N ILE A 262 17.40 -8.51 -12.78
CA ILE A 262 16.92 -9.60 -11.92
C ILE A 262 16.27 -10.71 -12.77
N ASN A 263 15.63 -10.35 -13.88
CA ASN A 263 14.88 -11.23 -14.78
C ASN A 263 15.37 -11.15 -16.25
N PRO A 264 16.65 -11.46 -16.58
CA PRO A 264 17.25 -11.20 -17.90
C PRO A 264 16.73 -12.05 -19.09
N GLY A 265 15.61 -12.74 -18.94
CA GLY A 265 15.06 -13.63 -19.97
C GLY A 265 13.77 -14.29 -19.58
N GLY A 266 12.73 -13.47 -19.31
CA GLY A 266 11.38 -13.87 -18.91
C GLY A 266 11.09 -15.37 -19.02
N THR A 267 10.93 -16.02 -17.86
CA THR A 267 10.54 -17.43 -17.62
C THR A 267 11.64 -18.40 -17.12
N THR A 268 12.90 -18.01 -16.91
CA THR A 268 13.90 -18.98 -16.40
C THR A 268 14.91 -18.41 -15.39
N ALA A 269 14.48 -17.98 -14.19
CA ALA A 269 15.42 -17.73 -13.08
C ALA A 269 14.80 -17.65 -11.66
N ARG A 270 13.61 -18.21 -11.39
CA ARG A 270 12.96 -18.10 -10.06
C ARG A 270 13.82 -18.61 -8.89
N THR A 271 14.75 -19.54 -9.14
CA THR A 271 15.59 -20.16 -8.11
C THR A 271 16.83 -19.33 -7.74
N GLN A 272 17.33 -18.47 -8.64
CA GLN A 272 18.47 -17.57 -8.36
C GLN A 272 18.03 -16.30 -7.63
N ILE A 273 16.79 -15.88 -7.83
CA ILE A 273 16.14 -14.73 -7.17
C ILE A 273 16.12 -14.90 -5.65
N THR A 274 15.71 -16.06 -5.15
CA THR A 274 15.59 -16.31 -3.69
C THR A 274 16.94 -16.21 -2.98
N HIS A 275 18.03 -16.60 -3.66
CA HIS A 275 19.37 -16.54 -3.09
C HIS A 275 19.93 -15.11 -3.06
N ASN A 276 19.78 -14.36 -4.15
CA ASN A 276 20.25 -12.97 -4.23
C ASN A 276 19.42 -12.00 -3.35
N VAL A 277 18.12 -12.25 -3.19
CA VAL A 277 17.23 -11.47 -2.31
C VAL A 277 17.52 -11.74 -0.82
N GLN A 278 17.97 -12.95 -0.47
CA GLN A 278 18.44 -13.25 0.89
C GLN A 278 19.74 -12.53 1.25
N GLU A 279 20.62 -12.30 0.27
CA GLU A 279 21.91 -11.59 0.46
C GLU A 279 21.76 -10.06 0.61
N LEU A 280 20.67 -9.46 0.10
CA LEU A 280 20.47 -8.01 0.06
C LEU A 280 20.20 -7.35 1.43
N LYS A 281 20.37 -8.04 2.56
CA LYS A 281 19.99 -7.59 3.93
C LYS A 281 18.50 -7.23 4.15
N MET A 282 17.73 -7.09 3.07
CA MET A 282 16.30 -6.75 3.04
C MET A 282 15.37 -7.84 3.62
N SER A 283 15.79 -9.10 3.55
CA SER A 283 14.92 -10.24 3.83
C SER A 283 14.45 -10.32 5.28
N LYS A 284 15.26 -9.90 6.26
CA LYS A 284 14.91 -10.09 7.69
C LYS A 284 13.82 -9.14 8.17
N SER A 285 13.90 -7.85 7.82
CA SER A 285 12.89 -6.87 8.22
C SER A 285 11.60 -7.05 7.42
N LEU A 286 11.70 -7.29 6.11
CA LEU A 286 10.55 -7.60 5.28
C LEU A 286 9.82 -8.88 5.77
N SER A 287 10.56 -9.91 6.19
CA SER A 287 9.95 -11.12 6.77
C SER A 287 9.28 -10.85 8.12
N GLY A 288 9.86 -9.99 8.96
CA GLY A 288 9.26 -9.55 10.23
C GLY A 288 7.96 -8.77 9.98
N PHE A 289 7.99 -7.80 9.07
CA PHE A 289 6.82 -7.03 8.68
C PHE A 289 5.74 -7.92 8.05
N ILE A 290 6.07 -8.83 7.14
CA ILE A 290 5.10 -9.77 6.56
C ILE A 290 4.49 -10.65 7.66
N LYS A 291 5.30 -11.08 8.63
CA LYS A 291 4.80 -11.82 9.79
C LYS A 291 3.84 -10.97 10.61
N ASP A 292 4.14 -9.70 10.86
CA ASP A 292 3.30 -8.77 11.61
C ASP A 292 2.01 -8.38 10.85
N LEU A 293 2.08 -8.26 9.52
CA LEU A 293 0.93 -8.02 8.65
C LEU A 293 -0.02 -9.23 8.63
N LEU A 294 0.52 -10.45 8.73
CA LEU A 294 -0.23 -11.70 8.76
C LEU A 294 -0.62 -12.14 10.17
N SER A 295 0.06 -11.64 11.20
CA SER A 295 -0.32 -11.87 12.59
C SER A 295 -1.25 -10.75 13.03
N SER A 296 -2.53 -11.05 13.17
CA SER A 296 -3.49 -10.20 13.88
C SER A 296 -2.85 -9.69 15.18
N PRO A 297 -3.04 -8.42 15.58
CA PRO A 297 -2.52 -7.97 16.86
C PRO A 297 -3.26 -8.77 17.94
N SER A 298 -2.58 -9.75 18.53
CA SER A 298 -3.02 -10.36 19.76
C SER A 298 -2.93 -9.28 20.84
N ASN A 299 -4.06 -8.64 21.12
CA ASN A 299 -4.53 -8.23 22.44
C ASN A 299 -5.97 -7.71 22.33
#